data_AF-A0A226QR47-F1
#
_entry.id   AF-A0A226QR47-F1
#
_cell.length_a   1.000
_cell.length_b   1.000
_cell.length_c   1.000
_cell.angle_alpha   90.00
_cell.angle_beta   90.00
_cell.angle_gamma   90.00
#
_symmetry.space_group_name_H-M   'P 1'
#
loop_
_entity.id
_entity.type
_entity.pdbx_description
1 polymer ?
#
loop_
_entity_poly.entity_id
_entity_poly.type
_entity_poly.pdbx_seq_one_letter_code
_entity_poly.pdbx_strand_id
1 'polypeptide(L)'
;MFAKLIDGGIHMEYPLTTGQMIDQLKAIEEIAEGVDILGREYCVIKNEHGMNFCSSEGNTKGYAQFILNHNILSARWRIRPRYVKFGTAMNALREGKCKSVTLHHKGKKISFSNVEPIQESLELHHEDDAWLLTWQDLFEGQWTIEY
;
A
#
# COMPACT_ATOMS: atom_id res chain seq x y z
N MET A 1 17.72 0.27 -9.10
CA MET A 1 18.11 1.59 -9.61
C MET A 1 17.32 1.82 -10.88
N PHE A 2 16.23 2.60 -10.83
CA PHE A 2 15.37 2.80 -12.00
C PHE A 2 14.97 4.27 -12.13
N ALA A 3 15.96 5.12 -12.38
CA ALA A 3 15.71 6.35 -13.12
C ALA A 3 15.75 5.98 -14.61
N LYS A 4 14.63 6.11 -15.33
CA LYS A 4 14.64 6.11 -16.79
C LYS A 4 14.79 7.56 -17.25
N LEU A 5 15.94 7.86 -17.85
CA LEU A 5 16.15 9.07 -18.63
C LEU A 5 15.49 8.87 -20.00
N ILE A 6 14.44 9.64 -20.28
CA ILE A 6 13.99 9.93 -21.65
C ILE A 6 13.66 11.41 -21.70
N ASP A 7 14.32 12.13 -22.61
CA ASP A 7 14.19 13.52 -23.05
C ASP A 7 13.29 14.49 -22.25
N GLY A 8 13.93 15.50 -21.64
CA GLY A 8 13.42 16.88 -21.65
C GLY A 8 12.41 17.31 -20.59
N GLY A 9 12.00 16.45 -19.65
CA GLY A 9 11.17 16.88 -18.52
C GLY A 9 11.20 15.87 -17.38
N ILE A 10 11.52 16.33 -16.17
CA ILE A 10 11.42 15.51 -14.96
C ILE A 10 9.93 15.25 -14.72
N HIS A 11 9.43 14.09 -15.14
CA HIS A 11 8.13 13.61 -14.70
C HIS A 11 8.24 13.32 -13.20
N MET A 12 7.62 14.18 -12.38
CA MET A 12 7.56 14.00 -10.94
C MET A 12 6.84 12.70 -10.62
N GLU A 13 7.57 11.71 -10.11
CA GLU A 13 7.02 10.46 -9.53
C GLU A 13 6.11 10.72 -8.30
N TYR A 14 6.06 11.97 -7.86
CA TYR A 14 5.33 12.47 -6.70
C TYR A 14 4.42 13.64 -7.13
N PRO A 15 3.24 13.36 -7.71
CA PRO A 15 2.41 14.40 -8.32
C PRO A 15 1.65 15.25 -7.29
N LEU A 16 1.51 14.77 -6.05
CA LEU A 16 0.61 15.38 -5.08
C LEU A 16 1.30 16.45 -4.23
N THR A 17 0.60 17.54 -3.99
CA THR A 17 0.90 18.45 -2.87
C THR A 17 0.51 17.80 -1.54
N THR A 18 1.01 18.34 -0.43
CA THR A 18 0.64 17.87 0.92
C THR A 18 -0.86 17.95 1.17
N GLY A 19 -1.54 19.01 0.71
CA GLY A 19 -3.00 19.11 0.82
C GLY A 19 -3.73 17.99 0.07
N GLN A 20 -3.37 17.78 -1.20
CA GLN A 20 -3.95 16.71 -2.01
C GLN A 20 -3.65 15.31 -1.46
N MET A 21 -2.48 15.11 -0.87
CA MET A 21 -2.13 13.86 -0.18
C MET A 21 -3.06 13.62 1.01
N ILE A 22 -3.30 14.64 1.83
CA ILE A 22 -4.20 14.53 2.99
C ILE A 22 -5.63 14.21 2.56
N ASP A 23 -6.10 14.83 1.48
CA ASP A 23 -7.46 14.63 0.95
C ASP A 23 -7.65 13.21 0.38
N GLN A 24 -6.60 12.62 -0.20
CA GLN A 24 -6.68 11.33 -0.88
C GLN A 24 -6.31 10.14 0.01
N LEU A 25 -5.46 10.32 1.03
CA LEU A 25 -4.93 9.22 1.84
C LEU A 25 -6.05 8.54 2.64
N LYS A 26 -6.37 7.31 2.26
CA LYS A 26 -7.35 6.48 2.97
C LYS A 26 -6.74 5.90 4.24
N ALA A 27 -7.59 5.66 5.23
CA ALA A 27 -7.15 5.05 6.49
C ALA A 27 -6.75 3.59 6.25
N ILE A 28 -5.70 3.14 6.94
CA ILE A 28 -5.28 1.73 7.10
C ILE A 28 -4.72 1.03 5.84
N GLU A 29 -5.26 1.32 4.64
CA GLU A 29 -4.97 0.60 3.39
C GLU A 29 -3.84 1.19 2.56
N GLU A 30 -3.49 2.45 2.81
CA GLU A 30 -2.59 3.24 1.97
C GLU A 30 -1.46 3.87 2.79
N ILE A 31 -0.33 4.10 2.12
CA ILE A 31 0.80 4.85 2.63
C ILE A 31 1.10 5.98 1.65
N ALA A 32 1.28 7.18 2.18
CA ALA A 32 1.83 8.31 1.44
C ALA A 32 3.35 8.32 1.58
N GLU A 33 4.05 8.22 0.46
CA GLU A 33 5.50 8.43 0.38
C GLU A 33 5.74 9.83 -0.15
N GLY A 34 6.68 10.55 0.44
CA GLY A 34 7.00 11.90 0.00
C GLY A 34 8.48 12.23 0.05
N VAL A 35 8.89 13.16 -0.79
CA VAL A 35 10.25 13.67 -0.84
C VAL A 35 10.20 15.20 -0.82
N ASP A 36 10.97 15.83 0.05
CA ASP A 36 11.10 17.30 0.06
C ASP A 36 12.15 17.82 -0.93
N ILE A 37 12.23 19.15 -1.02
CA ILE A 37 13.17 19.84 -1.91
C ILE A 37 14.65 19.57 -1.59
N LEU A 38 14.97 19.02 -0.41
CA LEU A 38 16.32 18.64 0.00
C LEU A 38 16.58 17.14 -0.20
N GLY A 39 15.63 16.40 -0.76
CA GLY A 39 15.73 14.96 -0.98
C GLY A 39 15.47 14.11 0.28
N ARG A 40 14.87 14.68 1.34
CA ARG A 40 14.49 13.89 2.52
C ARG A 40 13.21 13.11 2.25
N GLU A 41 13.25 11.83 2.56
CA GLU A 41 12.12 10.91 2.37
C GLU A 41 11.22 10.85 3.60
N TYR A 42 9.92 10.76 3.35
CA TYR A 42 8.87 10.68 4.36
C TYR A 42 7.91 9.54 4.01
N CYS A 43 7.40 8.86 5.04
CA CYS A 43 6.31 7.91 4.92
C CYS A 43 5.24 8.27 5.95
N VAL A 44 3.99 8.36 5.52
CA VAL A 44 2.85 8.80 6.33
C VAL A 44 1.68 7.83 6.13
N ILE A 45 1.00 7.51 7.23
CA ILE A 45 -0.22 6.69 7.23
C ILE A 45 -1.31 7.40 8.03
N LYS A 46 -2.57 7.21 7.61
CA LYS A 46 -3.75 7.66 8.34
C LYS A 46 -4.31 6.53 9.19
N ASN A 47 -4.60 6.84 10.46
CA ASN A 47 -5.24 5.96 11.44
C ASN A 47 -6.42 6.69 12.12
N GLU A 48 -7.05 6.02 13.09
CA GLU A 48 -8.22 6.54 13.84
C GLU A 48 -7.92 7.82 14.63
N HIS A 49 -6.65 8.09 14.95
CA HIS A 49 -6.21 9.24 15.72
C HIS A 49 -5.61 10.36 14.85
N GLY A 50 -5.64 10.21 13.52
CA GLY A 50 -5.12 11.19 12.57
C GLY A 50 -4.02 10.62 11.68
N MET A 51 -2.96 11.39 11.44
CA MET A 51 -1.83 10.99 10.60
C MET A 51 -0.56 10.81 11.43
N ASN A 52 0.20 9.77 11.11
CA ASN A 52 1.46 9.46 11.77
C ASN A 52 2.54 9.24 10.72
N PHE A 53 3.78 9.58 11.07
CA PHE A 53 4.91 9.03 10.33
C PHE A 53 4.98 7.52 10.54
N CYS A 54 5.52 6.81 9.56
CA CYS A 54 5.67 5.37 9.65
C CYS A 54 6.93 4.89 8.91
N SER A 55 7.26 3.62 9.07
CA SER A 55 8.20 2.94 8.17
C SER A 55 7.61 2.79 6.76
N SER A 56 8.42 2.35 5.80
CA SER A 56 7.95 1.98 4.45
C SER A 56 6.90 0.87 4.46
N GLU A 57 6.83 0.05 5.52
CA GLU A 57 5.82 -1.00 5.69
C GLU A 57 4.55 -0.51 6.43
N GLY A 58 4.50 0.78 6.80
CA GLY A 58 3.37 1.37 7.51
C GLY A 58 3.38 1.11 9.02
N ASN A 59 4.52 0.75 9.61
CA ASN A 59 4.64 0.61 11.06
C ASN A 59 4.86 1.97 11.72
N THR A 60 4.02 2.33 12.69
CA THR A 60 4.08 3.61 13.41
C THR A 60 4.87 3.52 14.72
N LYS A 61 5.29 2.33 15.16
CA LYS A 61 6.01 2.16 16.43
C LYS A 61 7.34 2.90 16.39
N GLY A 62 7.52 3.84 17.31
CA GLY A 62 8.72 4.69 17.39
C GLY A 62 8.70 5.92 16.47
N TYR A 63 7.62 6.13 15.73
CA TYR A 63 7.45 7.32 14.90
C TYR A 63 6.54 8.35 15.58
N ALA A 64 6.83 9.63 15.34
CA ALA A 64 6.04 10.74 15.84
C ALA A 64 4.74 10.92 15.06
N GLN A 65 3.81 11.68 15.66
CA GLN A 65 2.64 12.18 14.95
C GLN A 65 3.07 13.04 13.75
N PHE A 66 2.30 13.01 12.67
CA PHE A 66 2.55 13.84 11.51
C PHE A 66 2.25 15.31 11.86
N ILE A 67 3.25 16.17 11.70
CA ILE A 67 3.16 17.60 11.98
C ILE A 67 3.48 18.38 10.72
N LEU A 68 2.59 19.30 10.36
CA LEU A 68 2.82 20.22 9.26
C LEU A 68 3.92 21.22 9.64
N ASN A 69 4.99 21.21 8.86
CA ASN A 69 6.07 22.19 8.93
C ASN A 69 6.50 22.55 7.50
N HIS A 70 7.41 23.52 7.37
CA HIS A 70 7.86 24.00 6.05
C HIS A 70 8.40 22.88 5.13
N ASN A 71 9.10 21.89 5.69
CA ASN A 71 9.64 20.76 4.91
C ASN A 71 8.53 19.84 4.41
N ILE A 72 7.54 19.59 5.26
CA ILE A 72 6.38 18.77 4.93
C ILE A 72 5.47 19.48 3.92
N LEU A 73 5.37 20.81 3.95
CA LEU A 73 4.59 21.58 2.98
C LEU A 73 5.28 21.68 1.61
N SER A 74 6.61 21.62 1.57
CA SER A 74 7.37 21.59 0.31
C SER A 74 7.53 20.19 -0.27
N ALA A 75 7.17 19.14 0.48
CA ALA A 75 7.22 17.77 0.03
C ALA A 75 6.22 17.49 -1.09
N ARG A 76 6.66 16.65 -2.01
CA ARG A 76 5.83 16.07 -3.07
C ARG A 76 5.53 14.64 -2.69
N TRP A 77 4.29 14.22 -2.91
CA TRP A 77 3.78 12.95 -2.42
C TRP A 77 3.26 12.04 -3.53
N ARG A 78 3.30 10.74 -3.28
CA ARG A 78 2.53 9.72 -3.98
C ARG A 78 1.84 8.84 -2.94
N ILE A 79 0.65 8.37 -3.27
CA ILE A 79 -0.05 7.38 -2.45
C ILE A 79 0.16 6.03 -3.11
N ARG A 80 0.45 5.02 -2.29
CA ARG A 80 0.51 3.64 -2.74
C ARG A 80 -0.21 2.72 -1.76
N PRO A 81 -0.60 1.51 -2.22
CA PRO A 81 -1.14 0.53 -1.31
C PRO A 81 -0.14 0.13 -0.22
N ARG A 82 -0.67 -0.17 0.95
CA ARG A 82 0.08 -0.77 2.04
C ARG A 82 0.24 -2.26 1.79
N TYR A 83 1.42 -2.61 1.29
CA TYR A 83 1.74 -4.01 1.06
C TYR A 83 2.12 -4.73 2.35
N VAL A 84 1.62 -5.95 2.52
CA VAL A 84 1.95 -6.88 3.58
C VAL A 84 2.46 -8.20 2.99
N LYS A 85 3.02 -9.04 3.86
CA LYS A 85 3.45 -10.39 3.47
C LYS A 85 2.26 -11.35 3.43
N PHE A 86 2.39 -12.41 2.63
CA PHE A 86 1.41 -13.49 2.50
C PHE A 86 0.83 -13.96 3.85
N GLY A 87 1.70 -14.28 4.82
CA GLY A 87 1.25 -14.78 6.11
C GLY A 87 0.37 -13.78 6.87
N THR A 88 0.66 -12.48 6.79
CA THR A 88 -0.15 -11.43 7.41
C THR A 88 -1.50 -11.31 6.70
N ALA A 89 -1.52 -11.32 5.37
CA ALA A 89 -2.75 -11.27 4.58
C ALA A 89 -3.66 -12.48 4.88
N MET A 90 -3.13 -13.69 4.78
CA MET A 90 -3.91 -14.92 5.02
C MET A 90 -4.37 -15.05 6.47
N ASN A 91 -3.58 -14.60 7.45
CA ASN A 91 -4.02 -14.58 8.85
C ASN A 91 -5.19 -13.60 9.04
N ALA A 92 -5.13 -12.40 8.46
CA ALA A 92 -6.22 -11.43 8.53
C ALA A 92 -7.51 -11.99 7.92
N LEU A 93 -7.40 -12.64 6.76
CA LEU A 93 -8.52 -13.29 6.10
C LEU A 93 -9.08 -14.44 6.94
N ARG A 94 -8.25 -15.39 7.37
CA ARG A 94 -8.67 -16.55 8.17
C ARG A 94 -9.32 -16.18 9.51
N GLU A 95 -8.83 -15.12 10.15
CA GLU A 95 -9.36 -14.63 11.43
C GLU A 95 -10.64 -13.78 11.26
N GLY A 96 -11.13 -13.59 10.03
CA GLY A 96 -12.30 -12.75 9.75
C GLY A 96 -12.09 -11.28 10.09
N LYS A 97 -10.83 -10.83 10.11
CA LYS A 97 -10.45 -9.45 10.45
C LYS A 97 -10.47 -8.51 9.25
N CYS A 98 -10.68 -9.03 8.05
CA CYS A 98 -10.75 -8.26 6.82
C CYS A 98 -11.81 -8.83 5.88
N LYS A 99 -12.32 -8.00 4.97
CA LYS A 99 -13.27 -8.41 3.93
C LYS A 99 -12.60 -9.19 2.82
N SER A 100 -11.45 -8.69 2.37
CA SER A 100 -10.71 -9.27 1.26
C SER A 100 -9.20 -9.05 1.40
N VAL A 101 -8.43 -9.86 0.68
CA VAL A 101 -7.00 -9.66 0.47
C VAL A 101 -6.68 -9.76 -1.01
N THR A 102 -5.81 -8.91 -1.53
CA THR A 102 -5.45 -8.88 -2.95
C THR A 102 -3.96 -9.08 -3.14
N LEU A 103 -3.58 -10.08 -3.92
CA LEU A 103 -2.23 -10.28 -4.43
C LEU A 103 -1.99 -9.42 -5.67
N HIS A 104 -0.93 -8.61 -5.65
CA HIS A 104 -0.42 -7.87 -6.80
C HIS A 104 0.84 -8.55 -7.31
N HIS A 105 0.78 -9.18 -8.49
CA HIS A 105 1.91 -9.91 -9.07
C HIS A 105 1.99 -9.69 -10.58
N LYS A 106 3.16 -9.23 -11.07
CA LYS A 106 3.44 -8.99 -12.51
C LYS A 106 2.33 -8.20 -13.23
N GLY A 107 1.79 -7.16 -12.58
CA GLY A 107 0.75 -6.29 -13.13
C GLY A 107 -0.67 -6.85 -13.04
N LYS A 108 -0.87 -8.04 -12.45
CA LYS A 108 -2.18 -8.65 -12.20
C LYS A 108 -2.57 -8.53 -10.74
N LYS A 109 -3.89 -8.56 -10.50
CA LYS A 109 -4.51 -8.52 -9.17
C LYS A 109 -5.39 -9.75 -8.99
N ILE A 110 -5.22 -10.45 -7.88
CA ILE A 110 -6.02 -11.63 -7.53
C ILE A 110 -6.56 -11.41 -6.11
N SER A 111 -7.88 -11.33 -5.98
CA SER A 111 -8.55 -11.07 -4.72
C SER A 111 -9.13 -12.35 -4.12
N PHE A 112 -9.03 -12.47 -2.80
CA PHE A 112 -9.56 -13.56 -2.01
C PHE A 112 -10.46 -12.96 -0.93
N SER A 113 -11.66 -13.49 -0.76
CA SER A 113 -12.63 -13.05 0.26
C SER A 113 -13.24 -14.24 0.97
N ASN A 114 -13.59 -14.07 2.25
CA ASN A 114 -14.43 -15.03 2.94
C ASN A 114 -15.87 -14.76 2.55
N VAL A 115 -16.38 -15.45 1.54
CA VAL A 115 -17.82 -15.60 1.37
C VAL A 115 -18.30 -16.55 2.50
N GLU A 116 -19.49 -16.32 3.05
CA GLU A 116 -20.09 -16.98 4.23
C GLU A 116 -19.81 -18.49 4.46
N PRO A 117 -19.96 -19.00 5.71
CA PRO A 117 -19.22 -20.15 6.17
C PRO A 117 -19.75 -21.44 5.56
N ILE A 118 -18.89 -22.18 4.84
CA ILE A 118 -18.67 -23.63 4.96
C ILE A 118 -17.64 -24.01 3.90
N GLN A 119 -16.65 -24.81 4.32
CA GLN A 119 -15.58 -25.43 3.54
C GLN A 119 -14.41 -24.52 3.15
N GLU A 120 -13.30 -24.72 3.88
CA GLU A 120 -11.88 -24.88 3.50
C GLU A 120 -11.37 -24.60 2.06
N SER A 121 -12.08 -23.90 1.20
CA SER A 121 -11.64 -23.55 -0.16
C SER A 121 -11.61 -22.03 -0.33
N LEU A 122 -10.42 -21.48 -0.58
CA LEU A 122 -10.29 -20.14 -1.13
C LEU A 122 -10.94 -20.15 -2.51
N GLU A 123 -12.06 -19.47 -2.68
CA GLU A 123 -12.64 -19.25 -4.01
C GLU A 123 -11.80 -18.20 -4.74
N LEU A 124 -11.16 -18.64 -5.82
CA LEU A 124 -10.45 -17.76 -6.74
C LEU A 124 -11.48 -17.13 -7.69
N HIS A 125 -11.85 -15.87 -7.48
CA HIS A 125 -12.63 -15.12 -8.46
C HIS A 125 -11.69 -14.72 -9.62
N HIS A 126 -11.84 -15.39 -10.76
CA HIS A 126 -11.09 -15.11 -11.98
C HIS A 126 -12.02 -14.43 -13.00
N GLU A 127 -11.64 -13.24 -13.47
CA GLU A 127 -12.34 -12.60 -14.60
C GLU A 127 -11.81 -13.01 -15.97
N ASP A 128 -10.54 -13.40 -16.15
CA ASP A 128 -10.05 -13.99 -17.41
C ASP A 128 -8.65 -14.61 -17.25
N ASP A 129 -8.41 -15.72 -17.96
CA ASP A 129 -7.19 -16.55 -18.10
C ASP A 129 -6.76 -17.46 -16.91
N ALA A 130 -6.57 -18.74 -17.23
CA ALA A 130 -6.08 -19.80 -16.35
C ALA A 130 -4.57 -19.66 -16.06
N TRP A 131 -4.20 -18.94 -14.99
CA TRP A 131 -2.83 -18.88 -14.50
C TRP A 131 -2.68 -19.71 -13.23
N LEU A 132 -1.75 -20.66 -13.26
CA LEU A 132 -1.33 -21.40 -12.06
C LEU A 132 -0.39 -20.49 -11.24
N LEU A 133 -0.83 -20.06 -10.06
CA LEU A 133 0.05 -19.43 -9.08
C LEU A 133 1.01 -20.47 -8.50
N THR A 134 2.30 -20.14 -8.43
CA THR A 134 3.25 -20.96 -7.69
C THR A 134 3.30 -20.51 -6.22
N TRP A 135 3.76 -21.39 -5.33
CA TRP A 135 4.03 -21.02 -3.94
C TRP A 135 4.97 -19.82 -3.83
N GLN A 136 5.97 -19.73 -4.72
CA GLN A 136 6.90 -18.62 -4.77
C GLN A 136 6.17 -17.30 -5.07
N ASP A 137 5.23 -17.29 -6.02
CA ASP A 137 4.45 -16.09 -6.35
C ASP A 137 3.62 -15.59 -5.17
N LEU A 138 3.12 -16.50 -4.33
CA LEU A 138 2.39 -16.15 -3.11
C LEU A 138 3.31 -15.48 -2.09
N PHE A 139 4.51 -16.03 -1.84
CA PHE A 139 5.43 -15.50 -0.81
C PHE A 139 6.17 -14.23 -1.23
N GLU A 140 6.51 -14.09 -2.51
CA GLU A 140 7.21 -12.93 -3.06
C GLU A 140 6.24 -11.82 -3.52
N GLY A 141 4.96 -12.15 -3.62
CA GLY A 141 3.90 -11.26 -4.01
C GLY A 141 3.68 -10.11 -3.03
N GLN A 142 3.19 -8.98 -3.56
CA GLN A 142 2.77 -7.83 -2.77
C GLN A 142 1.29 -7.97 -2.42
N TRP A 143 0.95 -8.09 -1.14
CA TRP A 143 -0.43 -8.29 -0.71
C TRP A 143 -1.03 -7.02 -0.13
N THR A 144 -2.29 -6.71 -0.43
CA THR A 144 -3.07 -5.66 0.24
C THR A 144 -4.21 -6.29 1.03
N ILE A 145 -4.63 -5.64 2.10
CA ILE A 145 -5.76 -6.07 2.96
C ILE A 145 -6.82 -4.98 2.90
N GLU A 146 -8.06 -5.37 2.65
CA GLU A 146 -9.24 -4.50 2.71
C GLU A 146 -10.08 -4.89 3.94
N TYR A 147 -10.26 -3.94 4.87
CA TYR A 147 -10.87 -4.17 6.18
C TYR A 147 -12.39 -3.99 6.19
#